data_AF-A0A3B9VGC5-F1
#
_entry.id   AF-A0A3B9VGC5-F1
#
_cell.length_a   1.000
_cell.length_b   1.000
_cell.length_c   1.000
_cell.angle_alpha   90.00
_cell.angle_beta   90.00
_cell.angle_gamma   90.00
#
_symmetry.space_group_name_H-M   'P 1'
#
loop_
_entity.id
_entity.type
_entity.pdbx_description
1 polymer ?
#
loop_
_entity_poly.entity_id
_entity_poly.type
_entity_poly.pdbx_seq_one_letter_code
_entity_poly.pdbx_strand_id
1 'polypeptide(L)'
;MLKKLLLVSLLIVQGCSVYLAADGKESPNIQTFHDGMTRFQVESVLGAPTSYKKLKEANSQAIYEFEIGNEPAPGRAALWLGIHLITFSASELILTPYELNKGETKRIKVNYNEDEVVTHLEL
;
A
#
# COMPACT_ATOMS: atom_id res chain seq x y z
N MET A 1 4.69 -14.66 -39.11
CA MET A 1 4.90 -15.07 -37.71
C MET A 1 4.59 -13.93 -36.72
N LEU A 2 4.93 -12.67 -37.04
CA LEU A 2 4.63 -11.49 -36.24
C LEU A 2 3.15 -11.33 -35.83
N LYS A 3 2.19 -11.57 -36.74
CA LYS A 3 0.74 -11.52 -36.43
C LYS A 3 0.29 -12.52 -35.37
N LYS A 4 0.88 -13.74 -35.36
CA LYS A 4 0.55 -14.77 -34.35
C LYS A 4 1.16 -14.40 -32.99
N LEU A 5 2.36 -13.82 -32.99
CA LEU A 5 3.02 -13.32 -31.79
C LEU A 5 2.26 -12.13 -31.17
N LEU A 6 1.75 -11.21 -32.00
CA LEU A 6 0.95 -10.07 -31.57
C LEU A 6 -0.40 -10.53 -30.96
N LEU A 7 -1.04 -11.54 -31.54
CA LEU A 7 -2.31 -12.09 -31.04
C LEU A 7 -2.13 -12.80 -29.69
N VAL A 8 -1.03 -13.54 -29.51
CA VAL A 8 -0.68 -14.19 -28.23
C VAL A 8 -0.33 -13.15 -27.17
N SER A 9 0.40 -12.09 -27.54
CA SER A 9 0.68 -10.96 -26.64
C SER A 9 -0.59 -10.25 -26.18
N LEU A 10 -1.59 -10.06 -27.06
CA LEU A 10 -2.85 -9.41 -26.70
C LEU A 10 -3.62 -10.19 -25.61
N LEU A 11 -3.52 -11.52 -25.59
CA LEU A 11 -4.22 -12.38 -24.64
C LEU A 11 -3.61 -12.36 -23.22
N ILE A 12 -2.33 -11.99 -23.09
CA ILE A 12 -1.61 -12.01 -21.80
C ILE A 12 -1.82 -10.71 -21.00
N VAL A 13 -2.16 -9.59 -21.67
CA VAL A 13 -2.36 -8.27 -21.03
C VAL A 13 -3.82 -8.08 -20.57
N GLN A 14 -4.63 -9.14 -20.56
CA GLN A 14 -6.05 -9.03 -20.29
C GLN A 14 -6.30 -9.05 -18.78
N GLY A 15 -6.88 -7.97 -18.22
CA GLY A 15 -7.36 -7.93 -16.85
C GLY A 15 -6.32 -7.49 -15.81
N CYS A 16 -5.20 -6.89 -16.23
CA CYS A 16 -4.20 -6.34 -15.31
C CYS A 16 -4.81 -5.28 -14.40
N SER A 17 -5.64 -4.37 -14.93
CA SER A 17 -6.32 -3.35 -14.14
C SER A 17 -7.31 -3.93 -13.12
N VAL A 18 -7.97 -5.04 -13.45
CA VAL A 18 -8.89 -5.75 -12.56
C VAL A 18 -8.14 -6.37 -11.40
N TYR A 19 -7.04 -7.07 -11.70
CA TYR A 19 -6.17 -7.64 -10.69
C TYR A 19 -5.62 -6.56 -9.76
N LEU A 20 -5.05 -5.49 -10.32
CA LEU A 20 -4.45 -4.41 -9.54
C LEU A 20 -5.46 -3.68 -8.67
N ALA A 21 -6.73 -3.55 -9.10
CA ALA A 21 -7.77 -2.96 -8.26
C ALA A 21 -8.28 -3.90 -7.16
N ALA A 22 -8.12 -5.22 -7.33
CA ALA A 22 -8.50 -6.23 -6.35
C ALA A 22 -7.36 -6.58 -5.37
N ASP A 23 -6.12 -6.33 -5.79
CA ASP A 23 -4.90 -6.48 -5.00
C ASP A 23 -4.54 -5.16 -4.30
N GLY A 24 -3.62 -5.21 -3.35
CA GLY A 24 -3.16 -4.05 -2.60
C GLY A 24 -3.15 -4.26 -1.10
N LYS A 25 -2.82 -3.20 -0.36
CA LYS A 25 -2.72 -3.23 1.11
C LYS A 25 -3.67 -2.20 1.71
N GLU A 26 -4.42 -2.60 2.74
CA GLU A 26 -5.25 -1.66 3.49
C GLU A 26 -4.37 -0.58 4.16
N SER A 27 -4.76 0.69 4.00
CA SER A 27 -4.03 1.77 4.66
C SER A 27 -4.27 1.69 6.16
N PRO A 28 -3.23 1.80 7.00
CA PRO A 28 -3.39 1.80 8.43
C PRO A 28 -4.15 3.04 8.91
N ASN A 29 -5.01 2.88 9.91
CA ASN A 29 -5.76 3.99 10.49
C ASN A 29 -4.89 4.82 11.45
N ILE A 30 -4.16 5.79 10.87
CA ILE A 30 -3.27 6.68 11.60
C ILE A 30 -4.00 7.66 12.54
N GLN A 31 -5.31 7.84 12.42
CA GLN A 31 -6.07 8.73 13.33
C GLN A 31 -6.13 8.18 14.76
N THR A 32 -5.83 6.90 14.94
CA THR A 32 -5.78 6.26 16.26
C THR A 32 -4.46 6.56 17.01
N PHE A 33 -3.46 7.12 16.32
CA PHE A 33 -2.15 7.39 16.91
C PHE A 33 -2.16 8.58 17.85
N HIS A 34 -1.58 8.39 19.03
CA HIS A 34 -1.40 9.44 20.02
C HIS A 34 -0.18 9.13 20.92
N ASP A 35 0.35 10.18 21.53
CA ASP A 35 1.40 10.06 22.55
C ASP A 35 0.91 9.16 23.70
N GLY A 36 1.82 8.39 24.28
CA GLY A 36 1.48 7.44 25.35
C GLY A 36 1.08 6.03 24.86
N MET A 37 0.97 5.79 23.56
CA MET A 37 0.82 4.44 23.02
C MET A 37 2.08 3.59 23.28
N THR A 38 1.90 2.30 23.55
CA THR A 38 3.03 1.37 23.62
C THR A 38 3.49 1.00 22.22
N ARG A 39 4.75 0.59 22.08
CA ARG A 39 5.30 0.06 20.83
C ARG A 39 4.46 -1.09 20.27
N PHE A 40 3.93 -1.97 21.13
CA PHE A 40 3.03 -3.04 20.70
C PHE A 40 1.75 -2.49 20.06
N GLN A 41 1.15 -1.45 20.63
CA GLN A 41 -0.03 -0.81 20.05
C GLN A 41 0.31 -0.16 18.70
N VAL A 42 1.45 0.52 18.60
CA VAL A 42 1.94 1.10 17.33
C VAL A 42 2.12 0.02 16.27
N GLU A 43 2.81 -1.07 16.59
CA GLU A 43 3.08 -2.18 15.67
C GLU A 43 1.80 -2.96 15.32
N SER A 44 0.78 -2.96 16.17
CA SER A 44 -0.52 -3.55 15.85
C SER A 44 -1.26 -2.81 14.73
N VAL A 45 -0.96 -1.53 14.52
CA VAL A 45 -1.59 -0.70 13.49
C VAL A 45 -0.68 -0.54 12.26
N LEU A 46 0.61 -0.26 12.45
CA LEU A 46 1.54 0.01 11.34
C LEU A 46 2.30 -1.24 10.86
N GLY A 47 2.26 -2.33 11.62
CA GLY A 47 3.14 -3.48 11.43
C GLY A 47 4.54 -3.24 12.00
N ALA A 48 5.45 -4.16 11.67
CA ALA A 48 6.83 -4.10 12.15
C ALA A 48 7.58 -2.87 11.58
N PRO A 49 8.49 -2.25 12.36
CA PRO A 49 9.29 -1.14 11.88
C PRO A 49 10.28 -1.58 10.81
N THR A 50 10.54 -0.72 9.83
CA THR A 50 11.60 -0.90 8.84
C THR A 50 12.98 -0.65 9.42
N SER A 51 13.07 0.15 10.50
CA SER A 51 14.29 0.38 11.26
C SER A 51 13.97 0.60 12.74
N TYR A 52 14.81 0.07 13.61
CA TYR A 52 14.73 0.29 15.05
C TYR A 52 16.13 0.52 15.61
N LYS A 53 16.30 1.59 16.38
CA LYS A 53 17.58 1.99 16.95
C LYS A 53 17.42 2.41 18.40
N LYS A 54 18.25 1.87 19.28
CA LYS A 54 18.40 2.38 20.65
C LYS A 54 19.18 3.70 20.63
N LEU A 55 18.65 4.70 21.32
CA LEU A 55 19.27 6.01 21.53
C LEU A 55 20.03 6.02 22.87
N LYS A 56 20.60 7.17 23.23
CA LYS A 56 21.19 7.35 24.57
C LYS A 56 20.09 7.37 25.64
N GLU A 57 20.44 7.01 26.86
CA GLU A 57 19.53 7.06 28.03
C GLU A 57 18.30 6.17 27.85
N ALA A 58 18.53 4.92 27.39
CA ALA A 58 17.52 3.85 27.21
C ALA A 58 16.27 4.19 26.37
N ASN A 59 16.23 5.35 25.72
CA ASN A 59 15.25 5.68 24.70
C ASN A 59 15.47 4.86 23.41
N SER A 60 14.44 4.78 22.57
CA SER A 60 14.56 4.16 21.25
C SER A 60 13.83 4.95 20.17
N GLN A 61 14.20 4.71 18.93
CA GLN A 61 13.59 5.31 17.76
C GLN A 61 13.28 4.22 16.75
N ALA A 62 12.07 4.25 16.22
CA ALA A 62 11.64 3.38 15.14
C ALA A 62 11.17 4.17 13.93
N ILE A 63 11.37 3.59 12.76
CA ILE A 63 10.85 4.08 11.49
C ILE A 63 9.86 3.04 11.00
N TYR A 64 8.65 3.50 10.69
CA TYR A 64 7.58 2.69 10.11
C TYR A 64 7.32 3.17 8.69
N GLU A 65 7.10 2.23 7.78
CA GLU A 65 6.69 2.53 6.41
C GLU A 65 5.41 1.79 6.08
N PHE A 66 4.49 2.50 5.46
CA PHE A 66 3.21 1.95 5.02
C PHE A 66 2.74 2.66 3.77
N GLU A 67 1.83 2.01 3.06
CA GLU A 67 1.27 2.51 1.82
C GLU A 67 -0.12 3.07 2.08
N ILE A 68 -0.43 4.22 1.49
CA ILE A 68 -1.77 4.81 1.51
C ILE A 68 -2.31 4.87 0.08
N GLY A 69 -3.57 4.50 -0.11
CA GLY A 69 -4.30 4.76 -1.36
C GLY A 69 -4.16 3.68 -2.44
N ASN A 70 -3.49 2.56 -2.14
CA ASN A 70 -3.47 1.34 -2.95
C ASN A 70 -4.31 0.24 -2.28
N GLU A 71 -5.49 0.61 -1.82
CA GLU A 71 -6.37 -0.30 -1.10
C GLU A 71 -7.15 -1.19 -2.09
N PRO A 72 -7.26 -2.50 -1.80
CA PRO A 72 -8.06 -3.40 -2.62
C PRO A 72 -9.53 -2.97 -2.55
N ALA A 73 -10.17 -2.81 -3.70
CA ALA A 73 -11.55 -2.38 -3.80
C ALA A 73 -12.34 -3.28 -4.75
N PRO A 74 -13.04 -4.30 -4.24
CA PRO A 74 -13.79 -5.25 -5.06
C PRO A 74 -14.80 -4.59 -6.00
N GLY A 75 -15.47 -3.51 -5.57
CA GLY A 75 -16.39 -2.74 -6.42
C GLY A 75 -15.70 -2.06 -7.59
N ARG A 76 -14.48 -1.53 -7.39
CA ARG A 76 -13.67 -0.93 -8.45
C ARG A 76 -13.15 -2.00 -9.41
N ALA A 77 -12.71 -3.15 -8.88
CA ALA A 77 -12.30 -4.29 -9.71
C ALA A 77 -13.46 -4.81 -10.58
N ALA A 78 -14.67 -4.93 -10.03
CA ALA A 78 -15.86 -5.31 -10.79
C ALA A 78 -16.19 -4.31 -11.91
N LEU A 79 -16.05 -3.00 -11.63
CA LEU A 79 -16.22 -1.95 -12.63
C LEU A 79 -15.18 -2.07 -13.76
N TRP A 80 -13.90 -2.29 -13.42
CA TRP A 80 -12.85 -2.52 -14.41
C TRP A 80 -13.10 -3.76 -15.25
N LEU A 81 -13.60 -4.84 -14.65
CA LEU A 81 -13.97 -6.05 -15.40
C LEU A 81 -15.10 -5.77 -16.39
N GLY A 82 -16.12 -5.01 -15.98
CA GLY A 82 -17.20 -4.60 -16.88
C GLY A 82 -16.69 -3.78 -18.07
N ILE A 83 -15.83 -2.79 -17.81
CA ILE A 83 -15.24 -1.94 -18.85
C ILE A 83 -14.30 -2.75 -19.75
N HIS A 84 -13.53 -3.67 -19.18
CA HIS A 84 -12.66 -4.59 -19.89
C HIS A 84 -13.44 -5.42 -20.93
N LEU A 85 -14.56 -6.01 -20.53
CA LEU A 85 -15.43 -6.80 -21.41
C LEU A 85 -16.09 -5.94 -22.52
N ILE A 86 -16.57 -4.75 -22.18
CA ILE A 86 -17.24 -3.85 -23.14
C ILE A 86 -16.26 -3.33 -24.19
N THR A 87 -15.04 -3.00 -23.79
CA THR A 87 -14.04 -2.39 -24.67
C THR A 87 -13.15 -3.41 -25.39
N PHE A 88 -13.42 -4.71 -25.22
CA PHE A 88 -12.52 -5.78 -25.65
C PHE A 88 -11.07 -5.49 -25.23
N SER A 89 -10.92 -5.03 -23.98
CA SER A 89 -9.63 -4.84 -23.31
C SER A 89 -8.80 -3.67 -23.79
N ALA A 90 -9.33 -2.84 -24.69
CA ALA A 90 -8.70 -1.58 -25.08
C ALA A 90 -8.52 -0.63 -23.89
N SER A 91 -9.38 -0.74 -22.86
CA SER A 91 -9.29 0.05 -21.63
C SER A 91 -8.02 -0.19 -20.81
N GLU A 92 -7.37 -1.34 -20.95
CA GLU A 92 -6.14 -1.67 -20.22
C GLU A 92 -5.01 -0.66 -20.47
N LEU A 93 -4.99 0.00 -21.64
CA LEU A 93 -4.02 1.06 -21.96
C LEU A 93 -4.12 2.28 -21.05
N ILE A 94 -5.26 2.49 -20.40
CA ILE A 94 -5.52 3.62 -19.51
C ILE A 94 -5.64 3.14 -18.06
N LEU A 95 -6.42 2.08 -17.84
CA LEU A 95 -6.76 1.62 -16.49
C LEU A 95 -5.59 0.96 -15.77
N THR A 96 -4.72 0.23 -16.48
CA THR A 96 -3.56 -0.39 -15.85
C THR A 96 -2.53 0.65 -15.39
N PRO A 97 -2.11 1.63 -16.22
CA PRO A 97 -1.29 2.74 -15.73
C PRO A 97 -1.95 3.52 -14.59
N TYR A 98 -3.27 3.69 -14.63
CA TYR A 98 -4.00 4.36 -13.55
C TYR A 98 -3.89 3.60 -12.21
N GLU A 99 -4.10 2.28 -12.18
CA GLU A 99 -3.94 1.49 -10.95
C GLU A 99 -2.47 1.33 -10.54
N LEU A 100 -1.52 1.21 -11.47
CA LEU A 100 -0.09 1.11 -11.16
C LEU A 100 0.50 2.38 -10.52
N ASN A 101 -0.10 3.54 -10.77
CA ASN A 101 0.33 4.81 -10.18
C ASN A 101 -0.40 5.14 -8.87
N LYS A 102 -1.18 4.20 -8.31
CA LYS A 102 -1.77 4.34 -6.98
C LYS A 102 -0.79 3.88 -5.91
N GLY A 103 -1.05 4.35 -4.69
CA GLY A 103 -0.19 4.08 -3.56
C GLY A 103 0.84 5.18 -3.40
N GLU A 104 0.89 5.75 -2.20
CA GLU A 104 2.01 6.56 -1.75
C GLU A 104 2.61 5.90 -0.51
N THR A 105 3.90 5.60 -0.56
CA THR A 105 4.64 5.15 0.63
C THR A 105 4.86 6.32 1.56
N LYS A 106 4.26 6.26 2.74
CA LYS A 106 4.50 7.19 3.85
C LYS A 106 5.46 6.57 4.85
N ARG A 107 6.19 7.43 5.55
CA ARG A 107 7.15 7.04 6.58
C ARG A 107 6.86 7.85 7.84
N ILE A 108 6.73 7.17 8.97
CA ILE A 108 6.58 7.81 10.29
C ILE A 108 7.79 7.46 11.13
N LYS A 109 8.34 8.46 11.82
CA LYS A 109 9.38 8.27 12.82
C LYS A 109 8.76 8.41 14.21
N VAL A 110 8.99 7.41 15.04
CA VAL A 110 8.44 7.32 16.40
C VAL A 110 9.59 7.22 17.38
N ASN A 111 9.60 8.11 18.38
CA ASN A 111 10.51 8.01 19.51
C ASN A 111 9.77 7.39 20.70
N TYR A 112 10.46 6.48 21.38
CA TYR A 112 9.98 5.80 22.57
C TYR A 112 10.87 6.09 23.76
N ASN A 113 10.27 6.11 24.96
CA ASN A 113 10.99 6.11 26.22
C ASN A 113 11.53 4.71 26.59
N GLU A 114 12.12 4.58 27.78
CA GLU A 114 12.66 3.33 28.32
C GLU A 114 11.59 2.22 28.46
N ASP A 115 10.33 2.59 28.68
CA ASP A 115 9.18 1.69 28.81
C ASP A 115 8.55 1.31 27.45
N GLU A 116 9.21 1.64 26.34
CA GLU A 116 8.70 1.46 24.97
C GLU A 116 7.36 2.20 24.71
N VAL A 117 7.17 3.37 25.31
CA VAL A 117 5.99 4.23 25.15
C VAL A 117 6.32 5.44 24.28
N VAL A 118 5.41 5.79 23.37
CA VAL A 118 5.54 6.91 22.42
C VAL A 118 5.67 8.23 23.18
N THR A 119 6.75 8.94 22.92
CA THR A 119 7.01 10.29 23.44
C THR A 119 6.92 11.38 22.37
N HIS A 120 7.18 11.01 21.11
CA HIS A 120 7.13 11.96 20.01
C HIS A 120 6.89 11.23 18.68
N LEU A 121 6.02 11.82 17.86
CA LEU A 121 5.67 11.36 16.52
C LEU A 121 6.06 12.42 15.49
N GLU A 122 6.79 12.01 14.45
CA GLU A 122 7.16 12.85 13.30
C GLU A 122 6.60 12.18 12.03
N LEU A 123 5.63 12.83 11.40
CA LEU A 123 4.91 12.40 10.20
C LEU A 123 5.56 12.92 8.91
#